data_AF-A0A7J5BAQ0-F1
#
_entry.id   AF-A0A7J5BAQ0-F1
#
_cell.length_a   1.000
_cell.length_b   1.000
_cell.length_c   1.000
_cell.angle_alpha   90.00
_cell.angle_beta   90.00
_cell.angle_gamma   90.00
#
_symmetry.space_group_name_H-M   'P 1'
#
loop_
_entity.id
_entity.type
_entity.pdbx_description
1 polymer ?
#
loop_
_entity_poly.entity_id
_entity_poly.type
_entity_poly.pdbx_seq_one_letter_code
_entity_poly.pdbx_strand_id
1 'polypeptide(L)'
;MDPALVLEGATPRLLDEWQLVPNLWNAVRGQVDERQEFGQFLLTGSTAPLADATRHTGAAKFAWVRMRPMQCTKQTTAQMM
;
A
#
# COMPACT_ATOMS: atom_id res chain seq x y z
N MET A 1 7.49 16.45 9.86
CA MET A 1 6.73 15.39 10.55
C MET A 1 7.41 14.07 10.20
N ASP A 2 7.74 13.25 11.18
CA ASP A 2 8.45 11.98 10.96
C ASP A 2 7.46 10.91 10.45
N PRO A 3 7.65 10.35 9.24
CA PRO A 3 6.77 9.29 8.72
C PRO A 3 6.82 7.99 9.55
N ALA A 4 7.84 7.78 10.39
CA ALA A 4 7.98 6.57 11.22
C ALA A 4 6.84 6.40 12.23
N LEU A 5 6.28 7.50 12.74
CA LEU A 5 5.14 7.47 13.68
C LEU A 5 3.90 6.79 13.08
N VAL A 6 3.74 6.86 11.75
CA VAL A 6 2.63 6.24 11.03
C VAL A 6 2.86 4.74 10.82
N LEU A 7 3.99 4.17 11.26
CA LEU A 7 4.34 2.76 11.12
C LEU A 7 4.21 1.97 12.44
N GLU A 8 4.06 2.65 13.58
CA GLU A 8 3.90 2.05 14.91
C GLU A 8 2.48 1.49 15.15
N GLY A 9 2.36 0.21 15.51
CA GLY A 9 1.05 -0.40 15.82
C GLY A 9 0.97 -1.88 15.46
N ALA A 10 -0.24 -2.44 15.56
CA ALA A 10 -0.52 -3.82 15.24
C ALA A 10 -0.33 -4.13 13.75
N THR A 11 0.15 -5.33 13.44
CA THR A 11 0.44 -5.80 12.08
C THR A 11 -0.62 -6.80 11.61
N PRO A 12 -0.93 -6.89 10.29
CA PRO A 12 -0.45 -6.04 9.19
C PRO A 12 -1.07 -4.64 9.22
N ARG A 13 -0.31 -3.62 8.80
CA ARG A 13 -0.80 -2.25 8.63
C ARG A 13 -1.10 -1.90 7.18
N LEU A 14 -2.30 -1.39 6.91
CA LEU A 14 -2.67 -0.83 5.61
C LEU A 14 -2.21 0.63 5.50
N LEU A 15 -1.48 0.93 4.44
CA LEU A 15 -1.01 2.26 4.04
C LEU A 15 -1.59 2.55 2.66
N ASP A 16 -2.63 3.37 2.64
CA ASP A 16 -3.36 3.69 1.41
C ASP A 16 -2.77 4.90 0.69
N GLU A 17 -2.88 4.87 -0.64
CA GLU A 17 -2.35 5.86 -1.58
C GLU A 17 -0.93 6.32 -1.24
N TRP A 18 -0.05 5.37 -0.89
CA TRP A 18 1.31 5.66 -0.39
C TRP A 18 2.14 6.50 -1.36
N GLN A 19 1.83 6.45 -2.67
CA GLN A 19 2.51 7.23 -3.70
C GLN A 19 2.36 8.75 -3.53
N LEU A 20 1.34 9.22 -2.79
CA LEU A 20 1.20 10.64 -2.45
C LEU A 20 2.29 11.12 -1.50
N VAL A 21 2.92 10.19 -0.77
CA VAL A 21 3.99 10.48 0.19
C VAL A 21 5.17 9.55 -0.08
N PRO A 22 6.05 9.84 -1.06
CA PRO A 22 7.17 8.98 -1.43
C PRO A 22 8.11 8.63 -0.27
N ASN A 23 8.21 9.51 0.74
CA ASN A 23 9.01 9.28 1.95
C ASN A 23 8.53 8.07 2.77
N LEU A 24 7.24 7.71 2.67
CA LEU A 24 6.67 6.56 3.37
C LEU A 24 7.30 5.24 2.90
N TRP A 25 7.66 5.14 1.62
CA TRP A 25 8.33 3.96 1.07
C TRP A 25 9.67 3.69 1.76
N ASN A 26 10.49 4.73 1.92
CA ASN A 26 11.79 4.62 2.58
C ASN A 26 11.65 4.25 4.07
N ALA A 27 10.65 4.82 4.75
CA ALA A 27 10.36 4.51 6.14
C ALA A 27 9.88 3.05 6.33
N VAL A 28 8.97 2.59 5.47
CA VAL A 28 8.48 1.20 5.45
C VAL A 28 9.62 0.23 5.19
N ARG A 29 10.50 0.52 4.22
CA ARG A 29 11.68 -0.30 3.94
C ARG A 29 12.59 -0.39 5.17
N GLY A 30 12.88 0.72 5.83
CA GLY A 30 13.68 0.74 7.06
C GLY A 30 13.05 -0.10 8.18
N GLN A 31 11.74 -0.02 8.36
CA GLN A 31 11.05 -0.80 9.39
C GLN A 31 11.01 -2.31 9.07
N VAL A 32 10.83 -2.69 7.80
CA VAL A 32 10.93 -4.10 7.37
C VAL A 32 12.35 -4.61 7.57
N ASP A 33 13.35 -3.77 7.29
CA ASP A 33 14.76 -4.09 7.51
C ASP A 33 15.08 -4.30 9.00
N GLU A 34 14.49 -3.50 9.89
CA GLU A 34 14.65 -3.61 11.34
C GLU A 34 13.91 -4.84 11.91
N ARG A 35 12.66 -5.07 11.52
CA ARG A 35 11.82 -6.13 12.12
C ARG A 35 12.13 -7.52 11.57
N GLN A 36 12.58 -7.64 10.30
CA GLN A 36 12.90 -8.91 9.64
C GLN A 36 11.79 -9.98 9.68
N GLU A 37 10.53 -9.58 9.79
CA GLU A 37 9.36 -10.46 9.85
C GLU A 37 8.43 -10.25 8.63
N PHE A 38 7.66 -11.27 8.28
CA PHE A 38 6.72 -11.22 7.15
C PHE A 38 5.38 -10.58 7.52
N GLY A 39 4.64 -10.09 6.52
CA GLY A 39 3.26 -9.64 6.71
C GLY A 39 3.10 -8.36 7.53
N GLN A 40 4.11 -7.48 7.52
CA GLN A 40 4.12 -6.25 8.33
C GLN A 40 3.20 -5.16 7.75
N PHE A 41 3.19 -4.99 6.44
CA PHE A 41 2.55 -3.86 5.76
C PHE A 41 1.81 -4.29 4.49
N LEU A 42 0.70 -3.61 4.22
CA LEU A 42 -0.03 -3.65 2.96
C LEU A 42 -0.03 -2.23 2.38
N LEU A 43 0.55 -2.08 1.20
CA LEU A 43 0.63 -0.80 0.49
C LEU A 43 -0.38 -0.81 -0.65
N THR A 44 -1.31 0.13 -0.65
CA THR A 44 -2.27 0.30 -1.75
C THR A 44 -2.02 1.60 -2.48
N GLY A 45 -2.32 1.60 -3.78
CA GLY A 45 -2.13 2.75 -4.63
C GLY A 45 -2.88 2.58 -5.94
N SER A 46 -3.68 3.57 -6.30
CA SER A 46 -4.47 3.58 -7.54
C SER A 46 -3.63 3.82 -8.80
N THR A 47 -2.45 4.44 -8.65
CA THR A 47 -1.51 4.71 -9.75
C THR A 47 -0.27 3.85 -9.66
N ALA A 48 0.23 3.36 -10.81
CA ALA A 48 1.51 2.67 -10.88
C ALA A 48 2.62 3.57 -10.28
N PRO A 49 3.57 3.01 -9.51
CA PRO A 49 4.57 3.80 -8.82
C PRO A 49 5.39 4.64 -9.80
N LEU A 50 5.69 5.88 -9.39
CA LEU A 50 6.67 6.74 -10.05
C LEU A 50 7.94 5.93 -10.31
N ALA A 51 8.32 5.79 -11.59
CA ALA A 51 9.31 4.84 -12.12
C ALA A 51 10.73 4.93 -11.52
N ASP A 52 10.96 5.84 -10.58
CA ASP A 52 12.26 6.13 -9.97
C ASP A 52 12.40 5.56 -8.54
N ALA A 53 11.30 5.49 -7.76
CA ALA A 53 11.35 4.96 -6.39
C ALA A 53 11.48 3.43 -6.33
N THR A 54 11.08 2.74 -7.40
CA THR A 54 11.10 1.27 -7.53
C THR A 54 12.36 0.73 -8.22
N ARG A 55 13.23 1.60 -8.71
CA ARG A 55 14.33 1.21 -9.62
C ARG A 55 15.52 0.57 -8.91
N HIS A 56 15.62 0.71 -7.59
CA HIS A 56 16.70 0.12 -6.80
C HIS A 56 16.18 -0.75 -5.64
N THR A 57 16.42 -2.06 -5.81
CA THR A 57 16.76 -3.07 -4.78
C THR A 57 15.75 -3.51 -3.70
N GLY A 58 14.46 -3.19 -3.81
CA GLY A 58 13.41 -3.83 -2.99
C GLY A 58 13.12 -5.31 -3.34
N ALA A 59 13.97 -5.95 -4.14
CA ALA A 59 13.77 -7.33 -4.59
C ALA A 59 13.75 -8.29 -3.38
N ALA A 60 12.71 -9.13 -3.31
CA ALA A 60 12.38 -10.11 -2.26
C ALA A 60 11.71 -9.59 -0.97
N LYS A 61 11.71 -8.28 -0.66
CA LYS A 61 11.05 -7.74 0.56
C LYS A 61 9.57 -7.39 0.35
N PHE A 62 9.20 -7.08 -0.89
CA PHE A 62 7.84 -6.67 -1.25
C PHE A 62 7.28 -7.55 -2.37
N ALA A 63 6.02 -7.94 -2.23
CA ALA A 63 5.25 -8.61 -3.26
C ALA A 63 4.23 -7.62 -3.85
N TRP A 64 4.11 -7.60 -5.17
CA TRP A 64 3.16 -6.75 -5.88
C TRP A 64 1.96 -7.58 -6.31
N VAL A 65 0.76 -7.16 -5.90
CA VAL A 65 -0.51 -7.74 -6.36
C VAL A 65 -1.22 -6.70 -7.21
N ARG A 66 -1.36 -6.97 -8.51
CA ARG A 66 -2.10 -6.09 -9.42
C ARG A 66 -3.60 -6.39 -9.31
N MET A 67 -4.34 -5.45 -8.73
CA MET A 67 -5.80 -5.51 -8.70
C MET A 67 -6.39 -4.97 -10.00
N ARG A 68 -7.51 -5.56 -10.45
CA ARG A 68 -8.32 -5.03 -11.56
C ARG A 68 -9.53 -4.30 -10.97
N PRO A 69 -10.00 -3.21 -11.61
CA PRO A 69 -11.22 -2.54 -11.19
C PRO A 69 -12.37 -3.53 -11.11
N MET A 70 -13.05 -3.57 -9.97
CA MET A 70 -14.34 -4.27 -9.87
C MET A 70 -15.41 -3.41 -10.54
N GLN A 71 -16.33 -4.06 -11.24
CA GLN A 71 -17.51 -3.40 -11.78
C GLN A 71 -18.59 -3.40 -10.71
N CYS A 72 -19.19 -2.24 -10.44
CA CYS A 72 -20.34 -2.12 -9.55
C CYS A 72 -21.56 -1.74 -10.40
N THR A 73 -22.51 -2.66 -10.53
CA THR A 73 -23.79 -2.38 -11.22
C THR A 73 -24.79 -1.88 -10.18
N LYS A 74 -25.36 -0.69 -10.40
CA LYS A 74 -26.47 -0.21 -9.55
C LYS A 74 -27.68 -1.12 -9.75
N GLN A 75 -28.16 -1.74 -8.67
CA GLN A 75 -29.50 -2.32 -8.67
C GLN A 75 -30.51 -1.18 -8.57
N THR A 76 -31.19 -0.91 -9.68
CA THR A 76 -32.40 -0.08 -9.65
C THR A 76 -33.49 -0.90 -8.96
N THR A 77 -33.79 -0.59 -7.70
CA THR A 77 -35.01 -1.07 -7.07
C THR A 77 -36.18 -0.42 -7.79
N ALA A 78 -36.86 -1.19 -8.65
CA ALA A 78 -38.16 -0.80 -9.14
C ALA A 78 -39.09 -0.73 -7.92
N GLN A 79 -39.41 0.49 -7.48
CA GLN A 79 -40.53 0.70 -6.57
C GLN A 79 -41.78 0.20 -7.29
N MET A 80 -42.27 -0.97 -6.87
CA MET A 80 -43.62 -1.43 -7.19
C MET A 80 -44.58 -0.38 -6.62
N MET A 81 -45.27 0.31 -7.53
CA MET A 81 -46.60 0.86 -7.26
C MET A 81 -47.57 -0.29 -7.02
#